data_AF-A0A2X2BKZ5-F1
#
_entry.id   AF-A0A2X2BKZ5-F1
#
_cell.length_a   1.000
_cell.length_b   1.000
_cell.length_c   1.000
_cell.angle_alpha   90.00
_cell.angle_beta   90.00
_cell.angle_gamma   90.00
#
_symmetry.space_group_name_H-M   'P 1'
#
loop_
_entity.id
_entity.type
_entity.pdbx_description
1 polymer ?
#
loop_
_entity_poly.entity_id
_entity_poly.type
_entity_poly.pdbx_seq_one_letter_code
_entity_poly.pdbx_strand_id
1 'polypeptide(L)'
;MLFFNATEVNSSQALLLSSDSPTMVMVKKQKQQLTLSIVNPDLNLYQGIEADQIDNKGNQVEVSVYSRQWLTADPQPISSTVTVKGIWKLATPQLGVNIRYQNSNTLITTTTIQAIPITVYLIK
;
A
#
# COMPACT_ATOMS: atom_id res chain seq x y z
N MET A 1 4.49 -4.75 -9.17
CA MET A 1 5.54 -3.95 -8.53
C MET A 1 5.41 -4.12 -7.03
N LEU A 2 6.54 -4.33 -6.37
CA LEU A 2 6.62 -4.43 -4.92
C LEU A 2 7.42 -3.21 -4.43
N PHE A 3 6.79 -2.38 -3.62
CA PHE A 3 7.44 -1.28 -2.92
C PHE A 3 7.72 -1.74 -1.50
N PHE A 4 8.98 -2.00 -1.16
CA PHE A 4 9.37 -2.40 0.20
C PHE A 4 9.42 -1.22 1.18
N ASN A 5 9.53 0.01 0.66
CA ASN A 5 9.57 1.25 1.41
C ASN A 5 8.85 2.35 0.62
N ALA A 6 8.58 3.48 1.28
CA ALA A 6 8.25 4.72 0.59
C ALA A 6 9.39 5.07 -0.38
N THR A 7 9.08 5.21 -1.66
CA THR A 7 10.13 5.40 -2.68
C THR A 7 9.58 5.97 -3.99
N GLU A 8 10.47 6.60 -4.74
CA GLU A 8 10.23 7.07 -6.09
C GLU A 8 10.98 6.19 -7.10
N VAL A 9 10.36 5.98 -8.26
CA VAL A 9 10.87 5.14 -9.33
C VAL A 9 11.49 6.02 -10.40
N ASN A 10 12.82 6.06 -10.41
CA ASN A 10 13.60 6.84 -11.37
C ASN A 10 13.77 6.09 -12.69
N SER A 11 12.70 5.94 -13.46
CA SER A 11 12.74 5.38 -14.82
C SER A 11 11.74 6.05 -15.74
N SER A 12 12.22 6.47 -16.92
CA SER A 12 11.38 7.11 -17.94
C SER A 12 10.26 6.20 -18.47
N GLN A 13 10.46 4.88 -18.37
CA GLN A 13 9.52 3.84 -18.80
C GLN A 13 8.53 3.44 -17.71
N ALA A 14 8.73 3.89 -16.46
CA ALA A 14 7.87 3.50 -15.35
C ALA A 14 6.44 4.05 -15.52
N LEU A 15 5.45 3.18 -15.30
CA LEU A 15 4.05 3.59 -15.18
C LEU A 15 3.71 3.97 -13.73
N LEU A 16 4.22 3.21 -12.76
CA LEU A 16 4.13 3.55 -11.34
C LEU A 16 5.36 4.36 -10.98
N LEU A 17 5.15 5.59 -10.49
CA LEU A 17 6.22 6.56 -10.26
C LEU A 17 6.64 6.61 -8.79
N SER A 18 5.74 6.33 -7.85
CA SER A 18 6.09 6.30 -6.43
C SER A 18 5.04 5.56 -5.60
N SER A 19 5.43 5.24 -4.37
CA SER A 19 4.55 4.82 -3.28
C SER A 19 4.96 5.58 -2.01
N ASP A 20 3.99 6.06 -1.22
CA ASP A 20 4.24 6.75 0.06
C ASP A 20 4.53 5.80 1.23
N SER A 21 4.32 4.50 1.02
CA SER A 21 4.43 3.44 2.02
C SER A 21 4.75 2.11 1.33
N PRO A 22 5.16 1.06 2.09
CA PRO A 22 5.26 -0.29 1.56
C PRO A 22 3.93 -0.74 0.95
N THR A 23 3.93 -1.20 -0.30
CA THR A 23 2.70 -1.50 -1.04
C THR A 23 3.00 -2.47 -2.18
N MET A 24 2.05 -3.36 -2.47
CA MET A 24 2.09 -4.22 -3.64
C MET A 24 1.06 -3.74 -4.66
N VAL A 25 1.50 -3.58 -5.91
CA VAL A 25 0.64 -3.14 -7.01
C VAL A 25 0.80 -4.08 -8.19
N MET A 26 -0.28 -4.73 -8.62
CA MET A 26 -0.34 -5.39 -9.92
C MET A 26 -1.00 -4.47 -10.94
N VAL A 27 -0.47 -4.48 -12.17
CA VAL A 27 -0.87 -3.56 -13.24
C VAL A 27 -1.31 -4.38 -14.44
N LYS A 28 -2.50 -4.09 -14.97
CA LYS A 28 -2.98 -4.59 -16.26
C LYS A 28 -3.40 -3.40 -17.12
N LYS A 29 -2.67 -3.14 -18.21
CA LYS A 29 -2.93 -2.03 -19.13
C LYS A 29 -3.52 -2.53 -20.45
N GLN A 30 -4.61 -1.91 -20.91
CA GLN A 30 -5.25 -2.23 -22.18
C GLN A 30 -5.73 -0.96 -22.88
N LYS A 31 -5.04 -0.53 -23.95
CA LYS A 31 -5.36 0.71 -24.68
C LYS A 31 -5.53 1.92 -23.74
N GLN A 32 -6.75 2.43 -23.60
CA GLN A 32 -7.14 3.58 -22.77
C GLN A 32 -7.67 3.17 -21.38
N GLN A 33 -7.54 1.90 -21.02
CA GLN A 33 -7.94 1.34 -19.74
C GLN A 33 -6.71 0.88 -18.94
N LEU A 34 -6.79 1.05 -17.63
CA LEU A 34 -5.79 0.59 -16.69
C LEU A 34 -6.51 -0.03 -15.48
N THR A 35 -6.13 -1.25 -15.13
CA THR A 35 -6.59 -1.93 -13.92
C THR A 35 -5.41 -2.08 -12.98
N LEU A 36 -5.59 -1.68 -11.74
CA LEU A 36 -4.61 -1.81 -10.68
C LEU A 36 -5.20 -2.70 -9.58
N SER A 37 -4.43 -3.64 -9.06
CA SER A 37 -4.73 -4.31 -7.78
C SER A 37 -3.71 -3.81 -6.77
N ILE A 38 -4.18 -3.07 -5.76
CA ILE A 38 -3.33 -2.36 -4.79
C ILE A 38 -3.59 -2.91 -3.40
N VAL A 39 -2.52 -3.18 -2.65
CA VAL A 39 -2.61 -3.66 -1.27
C VAL A 39 -1.41 -3.25 -0.44
N ASN A 40 -1.65 -2.86 0.81
CA ASN A 40 -0.62 -2.90 1.84
C ASN A 40 -0.59 -4.30 2.47
N PRO A 41 0.53 -5.06 2.37
CA PRO A 41 0.60 -6.43 2.89
C PRO A 41 0.62 -6.54 4.41
N ASP A 42 0.84 -5.42 5.13
CA ASP A 42 0.82 -5.42 6.59
C ASP A 42 -0.61 -5.67 7.11
N LEU A 43 -0.75 -6.63 8.02
CA LEU A 43 -2.02 -6.92 8.67
C LEU A 43 -2.42 -5.86 9.69
N ASN A 44 -1.45 -5.06 10.16
CA ASN A 44 -1.67 -3.96 11.09
C ASN A 44 -2.38 -4.40 12.38
N LEU A 45 -1.89 -5.50 12.99
CA LEU A 45 -2.39 -6.01 14.27
C LEU A 45 -1.89 -5.16 15.45
N TYR A 46 -0.74 -4.52 15.30
CA TYR A 46 -0.14 -3.60 16.26
C TYR A 46 0.74 -2.57 15.54
N GLN A 47 1.17 -1.53 16.27
CA GLN A 47 2.02 -0.46 15.76
C GLN A 47 3.28 -0.30 16.62
N GLY A 48 4.41 -0.03 15.98
CA GLY A 48 5.70 0.17 16.65
C GLY A 48 6.47 -1.11 16.94
N ILE A 49 7.46 -1.01 17.82
CA ILE A 49 8.30 -2.13 18.27
C ILE A 49 7.92 -2.46 19.71
N GLU A 50 7.69 -3.74 20.02
CA GLU A 50 7.47 -4.17 21.39
C GLU A 50 8.79 -4.18 22.16
N ALA A 51 8.85 -3.48 23.29
CA ALA A 51 10.08 -3.27 24.05
C ALA A 51 10.69 -4.57 24.61
N ASP A 52 9.87 -5.60 24.84
CA ASP A 52 10.32 -6.90 25.35
C ASP A 52 10.92 -7.80 24.25
N GLN A 53 10.84 -7.40 22.98
CA GLN A 53 11.48 -8.10 21.86
C GLN A 53 12.94 -7.72 21.69
N ILE A 54 13.41 -6.63 22.30
CA ILE A 54 14.75 -6.09 22.09
C ILE A 54 15.46 -5.96 23.44
N ASP A 55 16.63 -6.60 23.57
CA ASP A 55 17.45 -6.48 24.77
C ASP A 55 18.16 -5.12 24.87
N ASN A 56 18.83 -4.85 26.00
CA ASN A 56 19.58 -3.62 26.22
C ASN A 56 20.77 -3.42 25.25
N LYS A 57 21.11 -4.43 24.45
CA LYS A 57 22.17 -4.40 23.43
C LYS A 57 21.60 -4.25 22.02
N GLY A 58 20.27 -4.22 21.85
CA GLY A 58 19.60 -4.13 20.56
C GLY A 58 19.35 -5.48 19.87
N ASN A 59 19.59 -6.61 20.53
CA ASN A 59 19.35 -7.93 19.95
C ASN A 59 17.89 -8.36 20.11
N GLN A 60 17.39 -9.14 19.15
CA GLN A 60 16.08 -9.77 19.28
C GLN A 60 16.09 -10.84 20.37
N VAL A 61 15.03 -10.87 21.17
CA VAL A 61 14.79 -11.84 22.24
C VAL A 61 13.60 -12.71 21.87
N GLU A 62 13.71 -14.02 22.10
CA GLU A 62 12.61 -14.94 21.90
C GLU A 62 11.49 -14.70 22.91
N VAL A 63 10.27 -14.69 22.39
CA VAL A 63 9.03 -14.36 23.08
C VAL A 63 7.91 -15.20 22.50
N SER A 64 7.01 -15.68 23.35
CA SER A 64 5.89 -16.49 22.88
C SER A 64 4.89 -15.64 22.11
N VAL A 65 4.40 -16.13 20.97
CA VAL A 65 3.27 -15.47 20.28
C VAL A 65 2.01 -15.47 21.15
N TYR A 66 1.86 -16.47 22.04
CA TYR A 66 0.70 -16.58 22.93
C TYR A 66 0.70 -15.57 24.08
N SER A 67 1.83 -14.90 24.35
CA SER A 67 1.86 -13.81 25.34
C SER A 67 1.48 -12.45 24.75
N ARG A 68 1.25 -12.38 23.43
CA ARG A 68 1.00 -11.12 22.71
C ARG A 68 -0.44 -10.67 22.86
N GLN A 69 -0.62 -9.43 23.31
CA GLN A 69 -1.95 -8.83 23.46
C GLN A 69 -2.65 -8.65 22.12
N TRP A 70 -1.88 -8.45 21.04
CA TRP A 70 -2.40 -8.29 19.69
C TRP A 70 -2.78 -9.62 19.01
N LEU A 71 -2.57 -10.78 19.67
CA LEU A 71 -2.90 -12.09 19.11
C LEU A 71 -4.38 -12.19 18.68
N THR A 72 -5.27 -11.55 19.43
CA THR A 72 -6.72 -11.51 19.16
C THR A 72 -7.19 -10.12 18.73
N ALA A 73 -6.28 -9.23 18.35
CA ALA A 73 -6.65 -7.91 17.89
C ALA A 73 -7.23 -7.96 16.47
N ASP A 74 -8.21 -7.10 16.23
CA ASP A 74 -8.72 -6.91 14.87
C ASP A 74 -7.69 -6.12 14.04
N PRO A 75 -7.40 -6.57 12.81
CA PRO A 75 -6.58 -5.85 11.84
C PRO A 75 -7.07 -4.41 11.62
N GLN A 76 -6.16 -3.44 11.67
CA GLN A 76 -6.51 -2.04 11.45
C GLN A 76 -6.32 -1.63 9.97
N PRO A 77 -7.16 -0.76 9.41
CA PRO A 77 -7.03 -0.31 8.03
C PRO A 77 -5.74 0.50 7.82
N ILE A 78 -5.09 0.33 6.67
CA ILE A 78 -3.93 1.11 6.24
C ILE A 78 -4.26 1.83 4.94
N SER A 79 -3.94 3.11 4.88
CA SER A 79 -4.03 3.90 3.64
C SER A 79 -2.66 4.05 3.00
N SER A 80 -2.59 3.76 1.71
CA SER A 80 -1.38 3.88 0.90
C SER A 80 -1.68 4.66 -0.37
N THR A 81 -0.77 5.56 -0.76
CA THR A 81 -0.89 6.36 -1.98
C THR A 81 0.18 5.96 -2.98
N VAL A 82 -0.26 5.60 -4.18
CA VAL A 82 0.62 5.32 -5.32
C VAL A 82 0.45 6.39 -6.40
N THR A 83 1.56 6.82 -6.98
CA THR A 83 1.55 7.76 -8.09
C THR A 83 1.65 7.00 -9.42
N VAL A 84 0.70 7.25 -10.31
CA VAL A 84 0.61 6.66 -11.64
C VAL A 84 0.88 7.73 -12.68
N LYS A 85 1.75 7.43 -13.65
CA LYS A 85 2.10 8.32 -14.75
C LYS A 85 0.89 8.64 -15.62
N GLY A 86 0.67 9.94 -15.86
CA GLY A 86 -0.44 10.45 -16.67
C GLY A 86 -1.73 10.67 -15.87
N ILE A 87 -2.72 11.27 -16.54
CA ILE A 87 -4.05 11.53 -15.98
C ILE A 87 -4.97 10.34 -16.25
N TRP A 88 -5.51 9.77 -15.18
CA TRP A 88 -6.39 8.62 -15.17
C TRP A 88 -7.59 8.91 -14.26
N LYS A 89 -8.80 8.65 -14.75
CA LYS A 89 -10.05 8.80 -14.00
C LYS A 89 -10.54 7.44 -13.56
N LEU A 90 -11.22 7.38 -12.41
CA LEU A 90 -12.00 6.19 -12.05
C LEU A 90 -13.04 5.91 -13.14
N ALA A 91 -13.13 4.65 -13.56
CA ALA A 91 -14.20 4.21 -14.46
C ALA A 91 -15.58 4.35 -13.79
N THR A 92 -15.65 4.09 -12.48
CA THR A 92 -16.83 4.24 -11.63
C THR A 92 -16.40 4.69 -10.22
N PRO A 93 -17.19 5.53 -9.51
CA PRO A 93 -16.94 5.84 -8.12
C PRO A 93 -16.79 4.56 -7.27
N GLN A 94 -15.81 4.54 -6.39
CA GLN A 94 -15.47 3.37 -5.58
C GLN A 94 -15.16 3.79 -4.15
N LEU A 95 -15.79 3.14 -3.17
CA LEU A 95 -15.53 3.39 -1.76
C LEU A 95 -14.10 2.99 -1.40
N GLY A 96 -13.43 3.76 -0.54
CA GLY A 96 -12.06 3.49 -0.11
C GLY A 96 -11.00 3.79 -1.16
N VAL A 97 -11.36 4.46 -2.28
CA VAL A 97 -10.43 4.92 -3.31
C VAL A 97 -10.59 6.44 -3.49
N ASN A 98 -9.50 7.17 -3.33
CA ASN A 98 -9.43 8.61 -3.59
C ASN A 98 -8.44 8.90 -4.72
N ILE A 99 -8.83 9.74 -5.68
CA ILE A 99 -7.96 10.20 -6.76
C ILE A 99 -7.68 11.69 -6.61
N ARG A 100 -6.39 12.05 -6.74
CA ARG A 100 -5.92 13.42 -6.89
C ARG A 100 -4.99 13.53 -8.10
N TYR A 101 -4.87 14.72 -8.66
CA TYR A 101 -3.95 14.98 -9.77
C TYR A 101 -2.84 15.93 -9.33
N GLN A 102 -1.60 15.60 -9.69
CA GLN A 102 -0.44 16.43 -9.40
C GLN A 102 0.60 16.25 -10.50
N ASN A 103 1.17 17.33 -11.00
CA ASN A 103 2.25 17.30 -12.00
C ASN A 103 1.93 16.40 -13.22
N SER A 104 0.71 16.49 -13.75
CA SER A 104 0.22 15.66 -14.87
C SER A 104 0.14 14.15 -14.60
N ASN A 105 0.20 13.74 -13.33
CA ASN A 105 0.09 12.37 -12.86
C ASN A 105 -1.13 12.18 -11.96
N THR A 106 -1.49 10.92 -11.73
CA THR A 106 -2.62 10.52 -10.90
C THR A 106 -2.13 9.90 -9.62
N LEU A 107 -2.51 10.48 -8.48
CA LEU A 107 -2.27 9.94 -7.15
C LEU A 107 -3.52 9.15 -6.76
N ILE A 108 -3.33 7.89 -6.40
CA ILE A 108 -4.41 6.98 -6.03
C ILE A 108 -4.15 6.54 -4.60
N THR A 109 -4.99 7.01 -3.68
CA THR A 109 -4.99 6.56 -2.29
C THR A 109 -6.03 5.46 -2.13
N THR A 110 -5.60 4.31 -1.61
CA THR A 110 -6.47 3.17 -1.29
C THR A 110 -6.36 2.83 0.19
N THR A 111 -7.47 2.50 0.83
CA THR A 111 -7.49 2.01 2.22
C THR A 111 -7.75 0.51 2.25
N THR A 112 -6.75 -0.30 2.57
CA THR A 112 -6.86 -1.76 2.67
C THR A 112 -6.86 -2.24 4.12
N ILE A 113 -7.55 -3.35 4.38
CA ILE A 113 -7.59 -4.01 5.68
C ILE A 113 -7.29 -5.50 5.46
N GLN A 114 -6.63 -6.16 6.42
CA GLN A 114 -6.34 -7.61 6.35
C GLN A 114 -5.49 -8.06 5.14
N ALA A 115 -4.66 -7.16 4.60
CA ALA A 115 -3.95 -7.40 3.34
C ALA A 115 -4.89 -7.86 2.20
N ILE A 116 -6.16 -7.44 2.23
CA ILE A 116 -7.12 -7.69 1.15
C ILE A 116 -6.93 -6.60 0.08
N PRO A 117 -6.63 -6.98 -1.17
CA PRO A 117 -6.38 -6.01 -2.23
C PRO A 117 -7.65 -5.30 -2.68
N ILE A 118 -7.50 -4.02 -3.04
CA ILE A 118 -8.51 -3.26 -3.76
C ILE A 118 -8.16 -3.24 -5.24
N THR A 119 -9.10 -3.66 -6.08
CA THR A 119 -8.99 -3.49 -7.53
C THR A 119 -9.57 -2.15 -7.94
N VAL A 120 -8.78 -1.34 -8.64
CA VAL A 120 -9.14 -0.02 -9.16
C VAL A 120 -9.19 -0.05 -10.68
N TYR A 121 -10.31 0.37 -11.25
CA TYR A 121 -10.51 0.46 -12.70
C TYR A 121 -10.42 1.91 -13.16
N LEU A 122 -9.53 2.16 -14.11
CA LEU A 122 -9.19 3.49 -14.58
C LEU A 122 -9.35 3.60 -16.10
N ILE A 123 -9.73 4.79 -16.54
CA ILE A 123 -9.84 5.19 -17.93
C ILE A 123 -9.10 6.51 -18.18
N LYS A 124 -8.64 6.73 -19.40
CA LYS A 124 -8.17 8.05 -19.85
C LYS A 124 -9.33 9.00 -20.14
#